data_AF-A0A1Z2QUL5-F1
#
_entry.id   AF-A0A1Z2QUL5-F1
#
_cell.length_a   1.000
_cell.length_b   1.000
_cell.length_c   1.000
_cell.angle_alpha   90.00
_cell.angle_beta   90.00
_cell.angle_gamma   90.00
#
_symmetry.space_group_name_H-M   'P 1'
#
loop_
_entity.id
_entity.type
_entity.pdbx_description
1 polymer ?
#
loop_
_entity_poly.entity_id
_entity_poly.type
_entity_poly.pdbx_seq_one_letter_code
_entity_poly.pdbx_strand_id
1 'polypeptide(L)'
;MPVGVPKIPYDIPDDEDEEATWVDLYDRLYRERALFLFKDLSPETANHIVGLMIFLNIDDCNQEQFLFINSTGGGVMHGLAVHNAINFVLPDVHTLCLGVAASMAAFILAGGSQTKRIAFPNARVMIHQPTSTFIQGYMEEVITDTDLVLKLREEITNFFVQRSHKPFWMVFEDMERDVFLSPEEAKAYGIVDSVGLEGLQWRDGRK
;
A
#
# COMPACT_ATOMS: atom_id res chain seq x y z
N MET A 1 8.57 23.37 -17.04
CA MET A 1 9.69 22.45 -16.75
C MET A 1 9.23 21.53 -15.64
N PRO A 2 9.46 20.21 -15.72
CA PRO A 2 9.24 19.37 -14.53
C PRO A 2 10.14 19.92 -13.41
N VAL A 3 9.57 20.06 -12.21
CA VAL A 3 10.34 20.41 -11.03
C VAL A 3 11.29 19.24 -10.78
N GLY A 4 12.61 19.49 -10.81
CA GLY A 4 13.60 18.44 -10.53
C GLY A 4 13.44 17.89 -9.11
N VAL A 5 13.88 16.65 -8.88
CA VAL A 5 13.89 16.08 -7.53
C VAL A 5 14.91 16.85 -6.68
N PRO A 6 14.53 17.37 -5.50
CA PRO A 6 15.47 18.04 -4.62
C PRO A 6 16.60 17.09 -4.20
N LYS A 7 17.82 17.63 -4.11
CA LYS A 7 18.98 16.92 -3.59
C LYS A 7 19.30 17.35 -2.17
N ILE A 8 19.80 16.42 -1.37
CA ILE A 8 20.19 16.66 0.01
C ILE A 8 21.59 16.10 0.29
N PRO A 9 22.35 16.71 1.22
CA PRO A 9 23.65 16.20 1.60
C PRO A 9 23.49 14.86 2.34
N TYR A 10 24.38 13.92 2.05
CA TYR A 10 24.46 12.62 2.70
C TYR A 10 25.92 12.25 2.96
N ASP A 11 26.23 12.00 4.22
CA ASP A 11 27.54 11.51 4.64
C ASP A 11 27.54 9.99 4.46
N ILE A 12 28.47 9.49 3.65
CA ILE A 12 28.63 8.05 3.42
C ILE A 12 29.35 7.49 4.65
N PRO A 13 28.74 6.53 5.38
CA PRO A 13 29.44 5.86 6.47
C PRO A 13 30.70 5.18 5.93
N ASP A 14 31.83 5.36 6.64
CA ASP A 14 33.15 4.78 6.33
C ASP A 14 33.89 5.37 5.11
N ASP A 15 33.49 6.55 4.62
CA ASP A 15 34.29 7.32 3.65
C ASP A 15 35.24 8.27 4.39
N GLU A 16 36.56 8.11 4.19
CA GLU A 16 37.59 8.94 4.84
C GLU A 16 37.68 10.36 4.25
N ASP A 17 37.16 10.54 3.02
CA ASP A 17 37.00 11.84 2.40
C ASP A 17 35.67 12.45 2.90
N GLU A 18 35.72 13.35 3.88
CA GLU A 18 34.57 14.05 4.52
C GLU A 18 33.73 14.94 3.56
N GLU A 19 33.64 14.61 2.27
CA GLU A 19 32.79 15.32 1.31
C GLU A 19 31.39 14.71 1.27
N ALA A 20 30.42 15.43 1.86
CA ALA A 20 29.02 15.09 1.77
C ALA A 20 28.58 14.93 0.29
N THR A 21 28.10 13.74 -0.06
CA THR A 21 27.58 13.46 -1.40
C THR A 21 26.15 13.94 -1.52
N TRP A 22 25.79 14.57 -2.64
CA TRP A 22 24.43 15.03 -2.89
C TRP A 22 23.58 13.92 -3.52
N VAL A 23 22.63 13.39 -2.75
CA VAL A 23 21.71 12.33 -3.18
C VAL A 23 20.31 12.87 -3.40
N ASP A 24 19.52 12.17 -4.22
CA ASP A 24 18.12 12.53 -4.45
C ASP A 24 17.28 12.28 -3.18
N LEU A 25 16.29 13.13 -2.94
CA LEU A 25 15.43 13.08 -1.74
C LEU A 25 14.83 11.67 -1.50
N TYR A 26 14.30 11.04 -2.55
CA TYR A 26 13.69 9.72 -2.42
C TYR A 26 14.69 8.63 -2.11
N ASP A 27 15.92 8.70 -2.64
CA ASP A 27 16.98 7.73 -2.32
C ASP A 27 17.32 7.78 -0.83
N ARG A 28 17.39 8.99 -0.25
CA ARG A 28 17.57 9.12 1.20
C ARG A 28 16.40 8.55 1.98
N LEU A 29 15.17 8.83 1.55
CA LEU A 29 13.96 8.35 2.23
C LEU A 29 13.84 6.82 2.17
N TYR A 30 14.22 6.19 1.06
CA TYR A 30 14.26 4.73 0.94
C TYR A 30 15.25 4.10 1.91
N ARG A 31 16.41 4.74 2.14
CA ARG A 31 17.37 4.31 3.18
C ARG A 31 16.80 4.43 4.60
N GLU A 32 15.89 5.37 4.83
CA GLU A 32 15.10 5.47 6.07
C GLU A 32 13.85 4.57 6.05
N ARG A 33 13.74 3.64 5.10
CA ARG A 33 12.64 2.68 4.95
C ARG A 33 11.28 3.32 4.74
N ALA A 34 11.25 4.54 4.19
CA ALA A 34 10.03 5.23 3.78
C ALA A 34 9.77 4.97 2.28
N LEU A 35 8.75 4.16 1.98
CA LEU A 35 8.32 3.80 0.63
C LEU A 35 7.04 4.57 0.26
N PHE A 36 6.82 4.80 -1.04
CA PHE A 36 5.72 5.65 -1.52
C PHE A 36 4.93 5.00 -2.65
N LEU A 37 3.62 4.86 -2.45
CA LEU A 37 2.61 4.53 -3.46
C LEU A 37 1.78 5.77 -3.77
N PHE A 38 2.32 6.65 -4.61
CA PHE A 38 1.76 7.99 -4.93
C PHE A 38 1.30 8.12 -6.39
N LYS A 39 1.07 6.98 -7.03
CA LYS A 39 0.68 6.86 -8.44
C LYS A 39 -0.34 5.74 -8.59
N ASP A 40 -0.91 5.64 -9.79
CA ASP A 40 -1.70 4.48 -10.18
C ASP A 40 -0.86 3.20 -10.08
N LEU A 41 -1.51 2.12 -9.69
CA LEU A 41 -0.87 0.84 -9.45
C LEU A 41 -0.65 0.08 -10.77
N SER A 42 0.43 0.47 -11.45
CA SER A 42 0.93 -0.10 -12.70
C SER A 42 1.97 -1.20 -12.46
N PRO A 43 2.35 -1.98 -13.50
CA PRO A 43 3.44 -2.95 -13.39
C PRO A 43 4.75 -2.32 -12.89
N GLU A 44 5.09 -1.13 -13.39
CA GLU A 44 6.32 -0.42 -13.03
C GLU A 44 6.30 0.03 -11.58
N THR A 45 5.18 0.61 -11.13
CA THR A 45 5.04 1.11 -9.76
C THR A 45 5.05 -0.05 -8.76
N ALA A 46 4.35 -1.15 -9.05
CA ALA A 46 4.37 -2.33 -8.20
C ALA A 46 5.74 -3.00 -8.16
N ASN A 47 6.41 -3.19 -9.31
CA ASN A 47 7.76 -3.75 -9.35
C ASN A 47 8.76 -2.90 -8.55
N HIS A 48 8.66 -1.57 -8.63
CA HIS A 48 9.52 -0.67 -7.88
C HIS A 48 9.31 -0.83 -6.36
N ILE A 49 8.07 -0.81 -5.89
CA ILE A 49 7.75 -0.96 -4.46
C ILE A 49 8.18 -2.35 -3.96
N VAL A 50 7.80 -3.41 -4.66
CA VAL A 50 8.16 -4.79 -4.29
C VAL A 50 9.68 -4.97 -4.25
N GLY A 51 10.40 -4.46 -5.26
CA GLY A 51 11.86 -4.52 -5.30
C GLY A 51 12.51 -3.82 -4.11
N LEU A 52 12.04 -2.61 -3.76
CA LEU A 52 12.52 -1.88 -2.59
C LEU A 52 12.22 -2.62 -1.28
N MET A 53 11.01 -3.17 -1.11
CA MET A 53 10.65 -3.93 0.09
C MET A 53 11.55 -5.14 0.31
N ILE A 54 11.81 -5.90 -0.76
CA ILE A 54 12.71 -7.07 -0.74
C ILE A 54 14.14 -6.63 -0.46
N PHE A 55 14.63 -5.58 -1.11
CA PHE A 55 15.97 -5.05 -0.87
C PHE A 55 16.16 -4.64 0.59
N LEU A 56 15.23 -3.85 1.15
CA LEU A 56 15.31 -3.41 2.55
C LEU A 56 15.22 -4.59 3.53
N ASN A 57 14.47 -5.63 3.20
CA ASN A 57 14.44 -6.85 3.98
C ASN A 57 15.78 -7.63 3.93
N ILE A 58 16.49 -7.63 2.80
CA ILE A 58 17.84 -8.22 2.67
C ILE A 58 18.87 -7.39 3.45
N ASP A 59 18.77 -6.06 3.36
CA ASP A 59 19.67 -5.10 4.00
C ASP A 59 19.63 -5.19 5.53
N ASP A 60 18.42 -5.18 6.11
CA ASP A 60 18.20 -5.49 7.52
C ASP A 60 16.75 -5.97 7.72
N CYS A 61 16.61 -7.25 8.07
CA CYS A 61 15.31 -7.89 8.25
C CYS A 61 14.66 -7.62 9.62
N ASN A 62 15.29 -6.83 10.50
CA ASN A 62 14.73 -6.48 11.81
C ASN A 62 14.08 -5.10 11.83
N GLN A 63 14.39 -4.25 10.85
CA GLN A 63 13.91 -2.87 10.82
C GLN A 63 12.61 -2.74 10.03
N GLU A 64 11.61 -2.14 10.68
CA GLU A 64 10.27 -1.90 10.13
C GLU A 64 10.29 -1.02 8.88
N GLN A 65 9.29 -1.21 8.02
CA GLN A 65 9.13 -0.45 6.78
C GLN A 65 7.86 0.40 6.83
N PHE A 66 7.87 1.56 6.17
CA PHE A 66 6.76 2.51 6.19
C PHE A 66 6.30 2.80 4.78
N LEU A 67 5.14 2.26 4.41
CA LEU A 67 4.52 2.47 3.11
C LEU A 67 3.49 3.59 3.17
N PHE A 68 3.84 4.74 2.60
CA PHE A 68 2.96 5.89 2.45
C PHE A 68 2.11 5.76 1.18
N ILE A 69 0.79 5.90 1.32
CA ILE A 69 -0.19 5.62 0.28
C ILE A 69 -0.99 6.89 -0.03
N ASN A 70 -0.97 7.26 -1.32
CA ASN A 70 -1.84 8.24 -1.93
C ASN A 70 -2.13 7.80 -3.38
N SER A 71 -3.03 6.82 -3.54
CA SER A 71 -3.30 6.16 -4.81
C SER A 71 -4.78 5.80 -4.95
N THR A 72 -5.28 5.92 -6.17
CA THR A 72 -6.62 5.52 -6.59
C THR A 72 -6.73 4.00 -6.88
N GLY A 73 -5.62 3.27 -6.76
CA GLY A 73 -5.53 1.85 -7.08
C GLY A 73 -5.02 1.59 -8.49
N GLY A 74 -5.39 0.45 -9.08
CA GLY A 74 -4.92 0.04 -10.40
C GLY A 74 -5.07 -1.47 -10.60
N GLY A 75 -4.10 -2.09 -11.28
CA GLY A 75 -4.20 -3.51 -11.63
C GLY A 75 -4.26 -4.43 -10.41
N VAL A 76 -5.26 -5.34 -10.39
CA VAL A 76 -5.49 -6.28 -9.29
C VAL A 76 -4.25 -7.13 -9.00
N MET A 77 -3.64 -7.71 -10.03
CA MET A 77 -2.43 -8.53 -9.86
C MET A 77 -1.24 -7.74 -9.33
N HIS A 78 -1.11 -6.46 -9.70
CA HIS A 78 -0.06 -5.59 -9.18
C HIS A 78 -0.26 -5.31 -7.69
N GLY A 79 -1.52 -5.12 -7.26
CA GLY A 79 -1.83 -4.94 -5.84
C GLY A 79 -1.67 -6.20 -5.01
N LEU A 80 -2.02 -7.35 -5.57
CA LEU A 80 -1.71 -8.64 -4.93
C LEU A 80 -0.20 -8.85 -4.80
N ALA A 81 0.61 -8.45 -5.78
CA ALA A 81 2.06 -8.53 -5.68
C ALA A 81 2.63 -7.68 -4.53
N VAL A 82 2.18 -6.41 -4.41
CA VAL A 82 2.58 -5.54 -3.28
C VAL A 82 2.08 -6.11 -1.95
N HIS A 83 0.84 -6.60 -1.88
CA HIS A 83 0.29 -7.22 -0.68
C HIS A 83 1.08 -8.46 -0.26
N ASN A 84 1.46 -9.31 -1.22
CA ASN A 84 2.27 -10.49 -0.94
C ASN A 84 3.69 -10.11 -0.48
N ALA A 85 4.27 -9.03 -1.02
CA ALA A 85 5.54 -8.51 -0.53
C ALA A 85 5.44 -8.04 0.94
N ILE A 86 4.35 -7.37 1.32
CA ILE A 86 4.06 -7.00 2.72
C ILE A 86 4.07 -8.23 3.63
N ASN A 87 3.49 -9.34 3.20
CA ASN A 87 3.45 -10.58 4.00
C ASN A 87 4.72 -11.43 3.89
N PHE A 88 5.58 -11.17 2.91
CA PHE A 88 6.83 -11.91 2.68
C PHE A 88 7.99 -11.36 3.49
N VAL A 89 8.09 -10.04 3.62
CA VAL A 89 9.16 -9.41 4.41
C VAL A 89 8.99 -9.75 5.89
N LEU A 90 10.12 -9.99 6.56
CA LEU A 90 10.13 -10.37 7.97
C LEU A 90 9.75 -9.23 8.94
N PRO A 91 10.23 -7.98 8.76
CA PRO A 91 9.88 -6.91 9.67
C PRO A 91 8.46 -6.39 9.39
N ASP A 92 7.87 -5.78 10.41
CA ASP A 92 6.53 -5.20 10.28
C ASP A 92 6.50 -4.06 9.24
N VAL A 93 5.38 -4.00 8.50
CA VAL A 93 5.14 -2.96 7.51
C VAL A 93 3.98 -2.08 7.98
N HIS A 94 4.29 -0.81 8.24
CA HIS A 94 3.31 0.23 8.48
C HIS A 94 2.72 0.69 7.15
N THR A 95 1.41 0.86 7.11
CA THR A 95 0.71 1.42 5.94
C THR A 95 -0.01 2.70 6.33
N LEU A 96 0.27 3.78 5.62
CA LEU A 96 -0.17 5.12 5.99
C LEU A 96 -0.90 5.80 4.84
N CYS A 97 -2.21 6.01 4.98
CA CYS A 97 -3.00 6.75 4.01
C CYS A 97 -2.89 8.27 4.27
N LEU A 98 -2.24 8.99 3.34
CA LEU A 98 -2.01 10.43 3.43
C LEU A 98 -3.04 11.26 2.68
N GLY A 99 -3.61 10.72 1.60
CA GLY A 99 -4.61 11.40 0.77
C GLY A 99 -5.75 10.45 0.46
N VAL A 100 -5.62 9.68 -0.62
CA VAL A 100 -6.59 8.64 -0.97
C VAL A 100 -5.94 7.26 -0.97
N ALA A 101 -6.67 6.25 -0.49
CA ALA A 101 -6.38 4.85 -0.72
C ALA A 101 -7.67 4.21 -1.25
N ALA A 102 -7.80 4.11 -2.57
CA ALA A 102 -8.98 3.55 -3.21
C ALA A 102 -8.68 2.20 -3.89
N SER A 103 -9.69 1.34 -3.99
CA SER A 103 -9.57 0.08 -4.74
C SER A 103 -8.41 -0.78 -4.21
N MET A 104 -7.51 -1.25 -5.08
CA MET A 104 -6.32 -2.00 -4.67
C MET A 104 -5.38 -1.23 -3.72
N ALA A 105 -5.40 0.11 -3.70
CA ALA A 105 -4.64 0.86 -2.71
C ALA A 105 -5.27 0.74 -1.31
N ALA A 106 -6.61 0.65 -1.19
CA ALA A 106 -7.29 0.34 0.06
C ALA A 106 -6.98 -1.09 0.54
N PHE A 107 -6.90 -2.03 -0.41
CA PHE A 107 -6.50 -3.41 -0.12
C PHE A 107 -5.07 -3.49 0.44
N ILE A 108 -4.11 -2.79 -0.20
CA ILE A 108 -2.74 -2.67 0.29
C ILE A 108 -2.69 -2.00 1.66
N LEU A 109 -3.43 -0.90 1.86
CA LEU A 109 -3.53 -0.20 3.14
C LEU A 109 -3.98 -1.15 4.26
N ALA A 110 -5.08 -1.88 4.02
CA ALA A 110 -5.60 -2.87 4.96
C ALA A 110 -4.64 -4.06 5.19
N GLY A 111 -3.72 -4.29 4.26
CA GLY A 111 -2.75 -5.38 4.27
C GLY A 111 -1.55 -5.17 5.20
N GLY A 112 -1.32 -3.95 5.68
CA GLY A 112 -0.25 -3.65 6.64
C GLY A 112 -0.33 -4.50 7.92
N SER A 113 0.77 -4.52 8.65
CA SER A 113 0.89 -5.23 9.92
C SER A 113 -0.21 -4.80 10.89
N GLN A 114 -0.72 -5.76 11.67
CA GLN A 114 -1.77 -5.52 12.65
C GLN A 114 -1.35 -4.39 13.61
N THR A 115 -2.29 -3.49 13.94
CA THR A 115 -2.08 -2.30 14.78
C THR A 115 -1.24 -1.17 14.16
N LYS A 116 -0.74 -1.35 12.92
CA LYS A 116 0.20 -0.44 12.23
C LYS A 116 -0.38 0.17 10.94
N ARG A 117 -1.70 0.11 10.77
CA ARG A 117 -2.42 0.68 9.62
C ARG A 117 -3.05 2.01 10.03
N ILE A 118 -2.75 3.08 9.30
CA ILE A 118 -3.07 4.45 9.73
C ILE A 118 -3.71 5.22 8.58
N ALA A 119 -4.77 5.97 8.87
CA ALA A 119 -5.31 6.98 7.96
C ALA A 119 -5.19 8.39 8.57
N PHE A 120 -4.69 9.37 7.82
CA PHE A 120 -4.54 10.73 8.33
C PHE A 120 -5.87 11.49 8.38
N PRO A 121 -6.00 12.53 9.26
CA PRO A 121 -7.16 13.39 9.26
C PRO A 121 -7.38 13.99 7.86
N ASN A 122 -8.60 13.83 7.32
CA ASN A 122 -9.01 14.18 5.95
C ASN A 122 -8.65 13.20 4.83
N ALA A 123 -7.97 12.09 5.13
CA ALA A 123 -7.78 11.04 4.14
C ALA A 123 -9.13 10.40 3.71
N ARG A 124 -9.13 9.70 2.58
CA ARG A 124 -10.28 8.91 2.11
C ARG A 124 -9.85 7.50 1.76
N VAL A 125 -10.58 6.54 2.30
CA VAL A 125 -10.45 5.14 1.90
C VAL A 125 -11.65 4.78 1.05
N MET A 126 -11.44 4.16 -0.10
CA MET A 126 -12.55 3.68 -0.93
C MET A 126 -12.41 2.20 -1.23
N ILE A 127 -13.49 1.46 -1.00
CA ILE A 127 -13.62 0.05 -1.37
C ILE A 127 -14.71 -0.11 -2.42
N HIS A 128 -14.50 -1.05 -3.34
CA HIS A 128 -15.44 -1.45 -4.38
C HIS A 128 -15.00 -2.79 -4.95
N GLN A 129 -15.87 -3.44 -5.71
CA GLN A 129 -15.60 -4.71 -6.39
C GLN A 129 -14.54 -4.55 -7.50
N PRO A 130 -13.73 -5.57 -7.80
CA PRO A 130 -12.82 -5.52 -8.93
C PRO A 130 -13.59 -5.41 -10.25
N THR A 131 -13.06 -4.60 -11.16
CA THR A 131 -13.63 -4.41 -12.51
C THR A 131 -12.69 -5.02 -13.56
N SER A 132 -13.26 -5.67 -14.58
CA SER A 132 -12.51 -6.12 -15.76
C SER A 132 -13.03 -5.43 -17.02
N THR A 133 -12.11 -4.86 -17.80
CA THR A 133 -12.39 -4.27 -19.11
C THR A 133 -12.04 -5.19 -20.28
N PHE A 134 -11.46 -6.36 -20.00
CA PHE A 134 -10.74 -7.18 -21.00
C PHE A 134 -11.45 -8.50 -21.37
N ILE A 135 -12.71 -8.68 -20.97
CA ILE A 135 -13.47 -9.89 -21.34
C ILE A 135 -13.94 -9.73 -22.80
N GLN A 136 -13.15 -10.23 -23.74
CA GLN A 136 -13.43 -10.25 -25.18
C GLN A 136 -12.84 -11.52 -25.80
N GLY A 137 -13.50 -12.14 -26.76
CA GLY A 137 -13.01 -13.36 -27.40
C GLY A 137 -14.12 -14.36 -27.73
N TYR A 138 -13.73 -15.61 -27.96
CA TYR A 138 -14.68 -16.70 -28.12
C TYR A 138 -15.42 -16.97 -26.82
N MET A 139 -16.62 -17.58 -26.91
CA MET A 139 -17.48 -17.82 -25.74
C MET A 139 -16.76 -18.58 -24.59
N GLU A 140 -15.88 -19.53 -24.93
CA GLU A 140 -15.11 -20.30 -23.95
C GLU A 140 -14.06 -19.45 -23.21
N GLU A 141 -13.39 -18.53 -23.90
CA GLU A 141 -12.45 -17.56 -23.31
C GLU A 141 -13.20 -16.61 -22.36
N VAL A 142 -14.34 -16.08 -22.82
CA VAL A 142 -15.22 -15.21 -22.03
C VAL A 142 -15.66 -15.89 -20.74
N ILE A 143 -16.06 -17.17 -20.79
CA ILE A 143 -16.47 -17.93 -19.60
C ILE A 143 -15.28 -18.09 -18.63
N THR A 144 -14.11 -18.44 -19.16
CA THR A 144 -12.90 -18.66 -18.36
C THR A 144 -12.44 -17.38 -17.65
N ASP A 145 -12.42 -16.26 -18.38
CA ASP A 145 -12.02 -14.96 -17.83
C ASP A 145 -13.05 -14.46 -16.80
N THR A 146 -14.33 -14.70 -17.04
CA THR A 146 -15.39 -14.35 -16.08
C THR A 146 -15.24 -15.14 -14.78
N ASP A 147 -14.96 -16.45 -14.86
CA ASP A 147 -14.72 -17.29 -13.68
C ASP A 147 -13.52 -16.79 -12.86
N LEU A 148 -12.43 -16.37 -13.53
CA LEU A 148 -11.28 -15.77 -12.86
C LEU A 148 -11.64 -14.45 -12.14
N VAL A 149 -12.40 -13.57 -12.78
CA VAL A 149 -12.83 -12.30 -12.17
C VAL A 149 -13.73 -12.55 -10.95
N LEU A 150 -14.63 -13.53 -11.02
CA LEU A 150 -15.48 -13.91 -9.90
C LEU A 150 -14.65 -14.45 -8.71
N LYS A 151 -13.65 -15.29 -8.98
CA LYS A 151 -12.72 -15.78 -7.96
C LYS A 151 -11.95 -14.64 -7.29
N LEU A 152 -11.37 -13.73 -8.08
CA LEU A 152 -10.66 -12.56 -7.55
C LEU A 152 -11.57 -11.67 -6.70
N ARG A 153 -12.83 -11.47 -7.12
CA ARG A 153 -13.84 -10.74 -6.33
C ARG A 153 -14.09 -11.42 -4.99
N GLU A 154 -14.28 -12.74 -4.99
CA GLU A 154 -14.49 -13.52 -3.77
C GLU A 154 -13.27 -13.45 -2.83
N GLU A 155 -12.06 -13.60 -3.36
CA GLU A 155 -10.80 -13.51 -2.58
C GLU A 155 -10.62 -12.14 -1.92
N ILE A 156 -10.81 -11.05 -2.68
CA ILE A 156 -10.72 -9.69 -2.16
C ILE A 156 -11.81 -9.43 -1.11
N THR A 157 -13.04 -9.92 -1.35
CA THR A 157 -14.14 -9.79 -0.38
C THR A 157 -13.80 -10.52 0.92
N ASN A 158 -13.31 -11.77 0.82
CA ASN A 158 -12.91 -12.56 1.98
C ASN A 158 -11.77 -11.91 2.78
N PHE A 159 -10.84 -11.24 2.10
CA PHE A 159 -9.82 -10.45 2.78
C PHE A 159 -10.44 -9.33 3.64
N PHE A 160 -11.37 -8.55 3.08
CA PHE A 160 -12.05 -7.49 3.86
C PHE A 160 -12.95 -8.06 4.96
N VAL A 161 -13.55 -9.24 4.77
CA VAL A 161 -14.26 -9.98 5.83
C VAL A 161 -13.33 -10.28 7.00
N GLN A 162 -12.13 -10.80 6.72
CA GLN A 162 -11.14 -11.10 7.76
C GLN A 162 -10.70 -9.84 8.52
N ARG A 163 -10.50 -8.72 7.83
CA ARG A 163 -10.08 -7.46 8.44
C ARG A 163 -11.18 -6.74 9.21
N SER A 164 -12.43 -6.82 8.73
CA SER A 164 -13.57 -6.12 9.33
C SER A 164 -14.31 -6.93 10.38
N HIS A 165 -14.13 -8.25 10.40
CA HIS A 165 -14.93 -9.21 11.19
C HIS A 165 -16.44 -9.13 10.92
N LYS A 166 -16.85 -8.54 9.80
CA LYS A 166 -18.24 -8.50 9.33
C LYS A 166 -18.58 -9.76 8.54
N PRO A 167 -19.86 -10.16 8.46
CA PRO A 167 -20.25 -11.31 7.66
C PRO A 167 -20.04 -11.04 6.16
N PHE A 168 -19.73 -12.08 5.40
CA PHE A 168 -19.42 -12.00 3.95
C PHE A 168 -20.45 -11.21 3.15
N TRP A 169 -21.74 -11.50 3.33
CA TRP A 169 -22.82 -10.83 2.58
C TRP A 169 -22.84 -9.31 2.79
N MET A 170 -22.44 -8.83 3.97
CA MET A 170 -22.41 -7.39 4.27
C MET A 170 -21.23 -6.73 3.56
N VAL A 171 -20.04 -7.33 3.63
CA VAL A 171 -18.85 -6.81 2.94
C VAL A 171 -19.04 -6.86 1.43
N PHE A 172 -19.67 -7.92 0.92
CA PHE A 172 -19.99 -8.07 -0.49
C PHE A 172 -20.91 -6.94 -0.97
N GLU A 173 -22.00 -6.65 -0.23
CA GLU A 173 -22.91 -5.54 -0.53
C GLU A 173 -22.20 -4.17 -0.44
N ASP A 174 -21.39 -3.95 0.61
CA ASP A 174 -20.62 -2.72 0.82
C ASP A 174 -19.61 -2.47 -0.32
N MET A 175 -19.16 -3.52 -1.01
CA MET A 175 -18.25 -3.43 -2.15
C MET A 175 -18.95 -3.32 -3.51
N GLU A 176 -20.27 -3.48 -3.61
CA GLU A 176 -20.96 -3.46 -4.91
C GLU A 176 -20.83 -2.13 -5.65
N ARG A 177 -20.65 -1.05 -4.89
CA ARG A 177 -20.49 0.32 -5.41
C ARG A 177 -19.28 0.98 -4.76
N ASP A 178 -18.86 2.08 -5.35
CA ASP A 178 -17.84 2.94 -4.75
C ASP A 178 -18.33 3.48 -3.40
N VAL A 179 -17.72 2.98 -2.32
CA VAL A 179 -17.97 3.45 -0.96
C VAL A 179 -16.75 4.19 -0.45
N PHE A 180 -16.89 5.50 -0.27
CA PHE A 180 -15.87 6.35 0.34
C PHE A 180 -16.08 6.44 1.84
N LEU A 181 -15.08 6.02 2.59
CA LEU A 181 -15.01 6.05 4.04
C LEU A 181 -14.10 7.20 4.48
N SER A 182 -14.56 7.96 5.48
CA SER A 182 -13.70 8.81 6.31
C SER A 182 -12.66 7.96 7.08
N PRO A 183 -11.60 8.56 7.63
CA PRO A 183 -10.61 7.84 8.44
C PRO A 183 -11.26 7.11 9.62
N GLU A 184 -12.25 7.72 10.26
CA GLU A 184 -13.00 7.15 11.39
C GLU A 184 -13.87 5.98 10.95
N GLU A 185 -14.55 6.09 9.81
CA GLU A 185 -15.33 4.99 9.24
C GLU A 185 -14.43 3.85 8.79
N ALA A 186 -13.26 4.14 8.18
CA ALA A 186 -12.29 3.13 7.78
C ALA A 186 -11.72 2.37 8.99
N LYS A 187 -11.51 3.08 10.12
CA LYS A 187 -11.13 2.47 11.40
C LYS A 187 -12.25 1.59 11.94
N ALA A 188 -13.48 2.09 11.98
CA ALA A 188 -14.65 1.33 12.43
C ALA A 188 -14.93 0.11 11.54
N TYR A 189 -14.60 0.20 10.26
CA TYR A 189 -14.68 -0.91 9.30
C TYR A 189 -13.56 -1.94 9.48
N GLY A 190 -12.48 -1.63 10.19
CA GLY A 190 -11.32 -2.53 10.39
C GLY A 190 -10.26 -2.49 9.29
N ILE A 191 -10.33 -1.52 8.38
CA ILE A 191 -9.33 -1.29 7.33
C ILE A 191 -8.05 -0.71 7.93
N VAL A 192 -8.19 0.25 8.84
CA VAL A 192 -7.06 0.87 9.56
C VAL A 192 -7.24 0.71 11.06
N ASP A 193 -6.14 0.82 11.80
CA ASP A 193 -6.12 0.67 13.26
C ASP A 193 -6.22 2.01 13.98
N SER A 194 -5.69 3.09 13.39
CA SER A 194 -5.67 4.41 14.00
C SER A 194 -5.87 5.55 12.99
N VAL A 195 -6.24 6.71 13.52
CA VAL A 195 -6.41 7.95 12.76
C VAL A 195 -5.34 8.95 13.22
N GLY A 196 -4.53 9.44 12.29
CA GLY A 196 -3.46 10.40 12.56
C GLY A 196 -2.27 9.86 13.36
N LEU A 197 -1.50 10.77 13.95
CA LEU A 197 -0.20 10.48 14.57
C LEU A 197 -0.29 9.81 15.95
N GLU A 198 -1.48 9.74 16.57
CA GLU A 198 -1.64 9.09 17.88
C GLU A 198 -1.23 7.60 17.87
N GLY A 199 -1.19 6.97 16.68
CA GLY A 199 -0.71 5.59 16.50
C GLY A 199 0.73 5.46 15.99
N LEU A 200 1.42 6.56 15.65
CA LEU A 200 2.74 6.50 15.01
C LEU A 200 3.85 6.76 16.04
N GLN A 201 4.51 5.71 16.53
CA GLN A 201 5.78 5.85 17.24
C GLN A 201 6.94 6.01 16.24
N TRP A 202 6.93 7.12 15.50
CA TRP A 202 8.08 7.48 14.67
C TRP A 202 9.20 7.97 15.60
N ARG A 203 10.37 7.32 15.52
CA ARG A 203 11.58 7.57 16.32
C ARG A 203 11.55 8.93 17.05
N ASP A 204 11.40 8.89 18.37
CA ASP A 204 11.62 10.06 19.23
C ASP A 204 13.05 10.55 18.96
N GLY A 205 13.17 11.67 18.25
CA GLY A 205 14.39 12.18 17.65
C GLY A 205 15.38 12.73 18.67
N ARG A 206 15.82 11.90 19.61
CA ARG A 206 16.98 12.17 20.48
C ARG A 206 18.07 11.14 20.25
N LYS A 207 18.86 11.38 19.20
CA LYS A 207 20.31 11.25 19.24
C LYS A 207 20.91 12.50 18.63
#